data_AF-A0A0C2CW25-F1
#
_entry.id   AF-A0A0C2CW25-F1
#
_cell.length_a   1.000
_cell.length_b   1.000
_cell.length_c   1.000
_cell.angle_alpha   90.00
_cell.angle_beta   90.00
_cell.angle_gamma   90.00
#
_symmetry.space_group_name_H-M   'P 1'
#
loop_
_entity.id
_entity.type
_entity.pdbx_description
1 polymer ?
#
loop_
_entity_poly.entity_id
_entity_poly.type
_entity_poly.pdbx_seq_one_letter_code
_entity_poly.pdbx_strand_id
1 'polypeptide(L)' 'MTKYCPFSFPQYQLIGTSLAVRNVLPSDAGFYHCIAKSEAGQAIGNRRLLVDREFVNTDTSHSYAYRKR' A
#
# COMPACT_ATOMS: atom_id res chain seq x y z
N MET A 1 7.91 -7.34 -8.72
CA MET A 1 7.36 -6.21 -9.50
C MET A 1 7.31 -4.99 -8.59
N THR A 2 8.10 -3.96 -8.88
CA THR A 2 8.23 -2.73 -8.09
C THR A 2 7.14 -1.75 -8.52
N LYS A 3 6.30 -1.28 -7.59
CA LYS A 3 5.27 -0.27 -7.88
C LYS A 3 5.76 1.09 -7.41
N TYR A 4 6.04 1.98 -8.36
CA TYR A 4 6.15 3.41 -8.10
C TYR A 4 4.75 3.99 -7.92
N CYS A 5 4.63 5.17 -7.30
CA CYS A 5 3.35 5.86 -7.16
C CYS A 5 3.20 6.92 -8.27
N PRO A 6 2.82 6.55 -9.50
CA PRO A 6 2.46 7.54 -10.50
C PRO A 6 1.11 8.17 -10.11
N PHE A 7 1.03 9.50 -10.21
CA PHE A 7 -0.15 10.30 -9.89
C PHE A 7 -1.35 10.08 -10.85
N SER A 8 -1.23 9.16 -11.82
CA SER A 8 -2.09 9.04 -13.00
C SER A 8 -3.09 7.88 -12.96
N PHE A 9 -3.26 7.20 -11.82
CA PHE A 9 -4.22 6.10 -11.66
C PHE A 9 -5.28 6.44 -10.62
N PRO A 10 -6.58 6.41 -10.95
CA PRO A 10 -7.65 6.85 -10.05
C PRO A 10 -7.77 6.01 -8.76
N GLN A 11 -7.20 4.80 -8.75
CA GLN A 11 -7.15 3.97 -7.54
C GLN A 11 -6.05 4.36 -6.55
N TYR A 12 -5.03 5.12 -6.97
CA TYR A 12 -3.89 5.48 -6.12
C TYR A 12 -3.93 6.98 -5.79
N GLN A 13 -3.98 7.32 -4.52
CA GLN A 13 -4.02 8.70 -4.06
C GLN A 13 -2.95 8.95 -3.01
N LEU A 14 -2.15 10.01 -3.17
CA LEU A 14 -1.27 10.50 -2.12
C LEU A 14 -2.03 11.43 -1.17
N ILE A 15 -2.02 11.09 0.12
CA ILE A 15 -2.62 11.88 1.22
C ILE A 15 -1.47 12.28 2.14
N GLY A 16 -0.93 13.48 1.93
CA GLY A 16 0.30 13.93 2.60
C GLY A 16 1.47 13.00 2.29
N THR A 17 1.99 12.33 3.32
CA THR A 17 3.11 11.37 3.21
C THR A 17 2.67 9.91 3.06
N SER A 18 1.37 9.66 2.85
CA SER A 18 0.77 8.32 2.81
C SER A 18 0.17 8.01 1.44
N LEU A 19 0.26 6.76 0.99
CA LEU A 19 -0.40 6.26 -0.22
C LEU A 19 -1.70 5.55 0.18
N ALA A 20 -2.84 6.05 -0.31
CA ALA A 20 -4.11 5.36 -0.28
C ALA A 20 -4.32 4.56 -1.58
N VAL A 21 -4.65 3.28 -1.44
CA VAL A 21 -5.03 2.40 -2.56
C VAL A 21 -6.51 2.06 -2.40
N ARG A 22 -7.34 2.46 -3.36
CA ARG A 22 -8.79 2.20 -3.38
C ARG A 22 -9.08 0.95 -4.20
N ASN A 23 -10.15 0.24 -3.84
CA ASN A 23 -10.59 -0.99 -4.53
C ASN A 23 -9.44 -2.00 -4.69
N VAL A 24 -8.73 -2.28 -3.59
CA VAL A 24 -7.55 -3.14 -3.55
C VAL A 24 -7.87 -4.52 -4.14
N LEU A 25 -7.07 -4.95 -5.11
CA LEU A 25 -7.11 -6.28 -5.71
C LEU A 25 -5.90 -7.10 -5.27
N PRO A 26 -5.96 -8.44 -5.33
CA PRO A 26 -4.80 -9.30 -5.04
C PRO A 26 -3.57 -8.98 -5.91
N SER A 27 -3.78 -8.44 -7.11
CA SER A 27 -2.73 -7.98 -8.02
C SER A 27 -1.99 -6.72 -7.53
N ASP A 28 -2.52 -6.02 -6.54
CA ASP A 28 -1.85 -4.89 -5.89
C ASP A 28 -0.82 -5.36 -4.85
N ALA A 29 -0.83 -6.63 -4.43
CA ALA A 29 0.20 -7.15 -3.53
C ALA A 29 1.60 -7.02 -4.15
N GLY A 30 2.57 -6.57 -3.36
CA GLY A 30 3.93 -6.34 -3.86
C GLY A 30 4.76 -5.39 -3.01
N PHE A 31 5.93 -5.01 -3.54
CA PHE A 31 6.81 -4.03 -2.93
C PHE A 31 6.55 -2.64 -3.52
N TYR A 32 6.26 -1.70 -2.64
CA TYR A 32 6.07 -0.29 -2.92
C TYR A 32 7.28 0.49 -2.44
N HIS A 33 7.69 1.46 -3.25
CA HIS A 33 8.76 2.38 -2.90
C HIS A 33 8.22 3.80 -2.85
N CYS A 34 8.43 4.46 -1.72
CA CYS A 34 8.26 5.90 -1.61
C CYS A 34 9.61 6.57 -1.89
N ILE A 35 9.61 7.53 -2.80
CA ILE A 35 10.80 8.25 -3.23
C ILE A 35 10.56 9.73 -3.01
N ALA A 36 11.31 10.33 -2.08
CA ALA A 36 11.30 11.77 -1.83
C ALA A 36 12.57 12.37 -2.42
N LYS A 37 12.42 13.32 -3.36
CA LYS A 37 13.52 14.00 -4.06
C LYS A 37 13.55 15.48 -3.67
N SER A 38 14.75 16.01 -3.53
CA SER A 38 15.05 17.42 -3.32
C SER A 38 16.37 17.78 -4.02
N GLU A 39 16.75 19.04 -4.03
CA GLU A 39 18.06 19.48 -4.55
C GLU A 39 19.24 18.86 -3.78
N ALA A 40 19.06 18.57 -2.49
CA ALA A 40 20.07 17.93 -1.65
C ALA A 40 20.21 16.41 -1.89
N GLY A 41 19.32 15.79 -2.68
CA GLY A 41 19.35 14.37 -2.98
C GLY A 41 18.02 13.66 -2.81
N GLN A 42 18.06 12.34 -2.60
CA GLN A 42 16.89 11.47 -2.58
C GLN A 42 16.88 10.53 -1.37
N ALA A 43 15.72 10.40 -0.74
CA ALA A 43 15.43 9.37 0.26
C ALA A 43 14.47 8.31 -0.31
N ILE A 44 14.67 7.04 0.04
CA ILE A 44 13.85 5.91 -0.43
C ILE A 44 13.36 5.11 0.77
N GLY A 45 12.04 4.94 0.89
CA GLY A 45 11.40 4.03 1.83
C GLY A 45 10.76 2.85 1.10
N ASN A 46 10.87 1.64 1.65
CA ASN A 46 10.30 0.42 1.09
C ASN A 46 9.18 -0.14 1.98
N ARG A 47 8.10 -0.64 1.36
CA ARG A 47 7.00 -1.28 2.07
C ARG A 47 6.45 -2.44 1.27
N ARG A 48 6.24 -3.59 1.92
CA ARG A 48 5.53 -4.74 1.33
C ARG A 48 4.04 -4.63 1.65
N LEU A 49 3.20 -4.66 0.62
CA LEU A 49 1.76 -4.81 0.73
C LEU A 49 1.40 -6.29 0.53
N LEU A 50 0.64 -6.83 1.47
CA LEU A 50 0.02 -8.14 1.39
C LEU A 50 -1.49 -7.93 1.21
N VAL A 51 -2.09 -8.69 0.29
CA VAL A 51 -3.52 -8.63 0.00
C VAL A 51 -4.01 -10.07 -0.07
N ASP A 52 -4.88 -10.44 0.85
CA ASP A 52 -5.49 -11.77 0.86
C ASP A 52 -6.76 -11.74 0.01
N ARG A 53 -6.98 -12.78 -0.83
CA ARG A 53 -8.28 -13.03 -1.46
C ARG A 53 -9.20 -13.52 -0.36
N GLU A 54 -10.34 -12.84 -0.18
CA GLU A 54 -11.40 -13.13 0.81
C GLU A 54 -11.11 -14.28 1.77
N PHE A 55 -10.93 -13.96 3.04
CA PHE A 55 -11.17 -14.95 4.07
C PHE A 55 -12.66 -15.30 4.03
N VAL A 56 -12.99 -16.49 3.53
CA VAL A 56 -14.26 -17.14 3.89
C VAL A 56 -14.20 -17.27 5.41
N ASN A 57 -15.01 -16.48 6.11
CA ASN A 57 -15.11 -16.51 7.56
C ASN A 57 -15.88 -17.77 7.96
N THR A 58 -15.20 -18.92 7.94
CA THR A 58 -15.67 -20.10 8.65
C THR A 58 -15.17 -20.00 10.07
N ASP A 59 -16.04 -19.51 10.91
CA ASP A 59 -15.95 -19.50 12.37
C ASP A 59 -15.29 -18.28 13.02
N THR A 60 -16.05 -17.82 14.00
CA THR A 60 -15.98 -16.69 14.89
C THR A 60 -14.59 -16.38 15.45
N SER A 61 -14.32 -15.08 15.62
CA SER A 61 -13.27 -14.51 16.50
C SER A 61 -11.83 -14.61 16.00
N HIS A 62 -11.34 -13.57 15.29
CA HIS A 62 -10.15 -12.79 15.68
C HIS A 62 -9.83 -11.72 14.62
N SER A 63 -10.13 -10.48 15.01
CA SER A 63 -9.54 -9.21 14.59
C SER A 63 -9.13 -9.02 13.12
N TYR A 64 -9.86 -8.15 12.42
CA TYR A 64 -9.24 -7.27 11.44
C TYR A 64 -8.06 -6.57 12.12
N ALA A 65 -6.83 -7.04 11.87
CA ALA A 65 -5.62 -6.43 12.37
C ALA A 65 -5.36 -5.13 11.61
N TYR A 66 -6.18 -4.11 11.86
CA TYR A 66 -5.70 -2.75 11.78
C TYR A 66 -4.59 -2.65 12.82
N ARG A 67 -3.34 -2.66 12.37
CA ARG A 67 -2.19 -2.43 13.25
C ARG A 67 -2.29 -0.96 13.70
N LYS A 68 -3.01 -0.72 14.81
CA LYS A 68 -2.96 0.57 15.52
C LYS A 68 -1.48 0.86 15.78
N ARG A 69 -1.04 2.04 15.35
CA ARG A 69 0.18 2.64 15.89
C ARG A 69 -0.09 3.04 17.34
#